data_AF-A0A8D8AFI1-F1
#
_entry.id   AF-A0A8D8AFI1-F1
#
_cell.length_a   1.000
_cell.length_b   1.000
_cell.length_c   1.000
_cell.angle_alpha   90.00
_cell.angle_beta   90.00
_cell.angle_gamma   90.00
#
_symmetry.space_group_name_H-M   'P 1'
#
loop_
_entity.id
_entity.type
_entity.pdbx_description
1 polymer ?
#
loop_
_entity_poly.entity_id
_entity_poly.type
_entity_poly.pdbx_seq_one_letter_code
_entity_poly.pdbx_strand_id
1 'polypeptide(L)'
;MNVLSSLILSTVEVANLLPLVAVVICVGAMIMFLAKAAVILRVQADDTLRPSTIPTNPNVQVPRLKMTRVHIPFTFRLLETGNNSFEEVRLAVSSQVKYQMAAFWAVSIRELHMSLWRTWSELREQTRLSVIVDSAHCQQLATNVRCQQPHSETVVALKSPKPPLLLGAPPRLAYPLVVFMIRETETDELLHPDETVILVNVVHLRDPVCPLPTSILAQYLKQASGQLSCLKVRPYTLFVLMLVVLNYCQ
;
A
#
# COMPACT_ATOMS: atom_id res chain seq x y z
N MET A 1 63.10 -14.15 -52.90
CA MET A 1 61.99 -13.24 -52.57
C MET A 1 60.68 -13.99 -52.26
N ASN A 2 60.70 -15.19 -51.67
CA ASN A 2 59.47 -16.01 -51.51
C ASN A 2 58.98 -16.19 -50.05
N VAL A 3 59.75 -15.80 -49.03
CA VAL A 3 59.39 -16.05 -47.61
C VAL A 3 58.54 -14.91 -47.03
N LEU A 4 58.73 -13.68 -47.50
CA LEU A 4 57.93 -12.52 -47.08
C LEU A 4 56.50 -12.59 -47.62
N SER A 5 56.32 -13.05 -48.86
CA SER A 5 55.00 -13.20 -49.47
C SER A 5 54.14 -14.27 -48.78
N SER A 6 54.74 -15.37 -48.28
CA SER A 6 54.01 -16.42 -47.56
C SER A 6 53.59 -16.02 -46.14
N LEU A 7 54.36 -15.15 -45.47
CA LEU A 7 54.04 -14.63 -44.13
C LEU A 7 52.97 -13.53 -44.16
N ILE A 8 52.92 -12.74 -45.23
CA ILE A 8 51.87 -11.74 -45.44
C ILE A 8 50.55 -12.43 -45.81
N LEU A 9 50.60 -13.53 -46.58
CA LEU A 9 49.39 -14.29 -46.94
C LEU A 9 48.77 -14.99 -45.73
N SER A 10 49.57 -15.56 -44.81
CA SER A 10 49.05 -16.25 -43.61
C SER A 10 48.48 -15.29 -42.56
N THR A 11 48.98 -14.06 -42.47
CA THR A 11 48.48 -13.06 -41.51
C THR A 11 47.16 -12.40 -41.97
N VAL A 12 46.96 -12.27 -43.29
CA VAL A 12 45.71 -11.76 -43.87
C VAL A 12 44.55 -12.76 -43.71
N GLU A 13 44.82 -14.06 -43.81
CA GLU A 13 43.80 -15.10 -43.59
C GLU A 13 43.35 -15.17 -42.13
N VAL A 14 44.27 -14.97 -41.17
CA VAL A 14 43.94 -14.96 -39.73
C VAL A 14 43.19 -13.70 -39.31
N ALA A 15 43.53 -12.53 -39.90
CA ALA A 15 42.84 -11.27 -39.63
C ALA A 15 41.38 -11.26 -40.10
N ASN A 16 41.07 -11.99 -41.18
CA ASN A 16 39.69 -12.17 -41.67
C ASN A 16 38.92 -13.28 -40.94
N LEU A 17 39.62 -14.19 -40.24
CA LEU A 17 38.99 -15.25 -39.45
C LEU A 17 38.35 -14.70 -38.17
N LEU A 18 38.96 -13.68 -37.55
CA LEU A 18 38.45 -13.07 -36.32
C LEU A 18 37.07 -12.38 -36.49
N PRO A 19 36.83 -11.51 -37.49
CA PRO A 19 35.51 -10.94 -37.72
C PRO A 19 34.51 -12.00 -38.21
N LEU A 20 34.95 -13.04 -38.95
CA LEU A 20 34.10 -14.15 -39.35
C LEU A 20 33.59 -14.94 -38.14
N VAL A 21 34.47 -15.27 -37.20
CA VAL A 21 34.11 -15.95 -35.94
C VAL A 21 33.19 -15.07 -35.09
N ALA A 22 33.45 -13.76 -35.02
CA ALA A 22 32.59 -12.82 -34.31
C ALA A 22 31.18 -12.76 -34.93
N VAL A 23 31.06 -12.73 -36.26
CA VAL A 23 29.76 -12.75 -36.95
C VAL A 23 29.03 -14.08 -36.69
N VAL A 24 29.72 -15.22 -36.74
CA VAL A 24 29.11 -16.53 -36.44
C VAL A 24 28.59 -16.59 -34.99
N ILE A 25 29.34 -16.06 -34.03
CA ILE A 25 28.90 -15.97 -32.62
C ILE A 25 27.68 -15.05 -32.48
N CYS A 26 27.70 -13.87 -33.11
CA CYS A 26 26.58 -12.93 -33.08
C CYS A 26 25.32 -13.51 -33.72
N VAL A 27 25.45 -14.18 -34.87
CA VAL A 27 24.33 -14.85 -35.54
C VAL A 27 23.81 -16.00 -34.67
N GLY A 28 24.70 -16.79 -34.05
CA GLY A 28 24.33 -17.84 -33.11
C GLY A 28 23.57 -17.30 -31.88
N ALA A 29 24.03 -16.20 -31.30
CA ALA A 29 23.37 -15.54 -30.17
C ALA A 29 21.97 -15.01 -30.54
N MET A 30 21.84 -14.41 -31.73
CA MET A 30 20.54 -13.96 -32.26
C MET A 30 19.58 -15.12 -32.49
N ILE A 31 20.06 -16.25 -33.04
CA ILE A 31 19.24 -17.45 -33.23
C ILE A 31 18.81 -18.04 -31.88
N MET A 32 19.69 -18.12 -30.89
CA MET A 32 19.36 -18.60 -29.55
C MET A 32 18.34 -17.69 -28.85
N PHE A 33 18.49 -16.37 -29.01
CA PHE A 33 17.53 -15.40 -28.49
C PHE A 33 16.16 -15.53 -29.17
N LEU A 34 16.13 -15.67 -30.49
CA LEU A 34 14.91 -15.89 -31.26
C LEU A 34 14.27 -17.25 -30.93
N ALA A 35 15.06 -18.30 -30.71
CA ALA A 35 14.54 -19.60 -30.27
C ALA A 35 13.94 -19.53 -28.87
N LYS A 36 14.58 -18.80 -27.93
CA LYS A 36 14.00 -18.58 -26.60
C LYS A 36 12.73 -17.73 -26.65
N ALA A 37 12.71 -16.67 -27.45
CA ALA A 37 11.53 -15.84 -27.67
C ALA A 37 10.41 -16.63 -28.37
N ALA A 38 10.74 -17.49 -29.35
CA ALA A 38 9.79 -18.37 -30.01
C ALA A 38 9.25 -19.46 -29.08
N VAL A 39 10.06 -20.00 -28.17
CA VAL A 39 9.59 -20.92 -27.12
C VAL A 39 8.67 -20.21 -26.14
N ILE A 40 9.01 -18.99 -25.71
CA ILE A 40 8.16 -18.19 -24.82
C ILE A 40 6.84 -17.81 -25.51
N LEU A 41 6.88 -17.42 -26.79
CA LEU A 41 5.70 -17.12 -27.59
C LEU A 41 4.90 -18.39 -27.94
N ARG A 42 5.53 -19.54 -28.15
CA ARG A 42 4.86 -20.85 -28.30
C ARG A 42 4.19 -21.26 -27.00
N VAL A 43 4.83 -21.05 -25.86
CA VAL A 43 4.24 -21.29 -24.53
C VAL A 43 3.03 -20.37 -24.29
N GLN A 44 3.08 -19.10 -24.71
CA GLN A 44 1.92 -18.20 -24.62
C GLN A 44 0.86 -18.43 -25.72
N ALA A 45 1.25 -18.96 -26.88
CA ALA A 45 0.34 -19.28 -27.99
C ALA A 45 -0.37 -20.63 -27.81
N ASP A 46 0.29 -21.62 -27.18
CA ASP A 46 -0.35 -22.89 -26.80
C ASP A 46 -1.40 -22.70 -25.70
N ASP A 47 -1.32 -21.61 -24.92
CA ASP A 47 -2.38 -21.18 -24.00
C ASP A 47 -3.56 -20.47 -24.69
N THR A 48 -3.42 -20.08 -25.97
CA THR A 48 -4.46 -19.32 -26.70
C THR A 48 -5.06 -20.04 -27.92
N LEU A 49 -4.46 -21.13 -28.43
CA LEU A 49 -4.91 -21.80 -29.68
C LEU A 49 -4.98 -23.33 -29.61
N ARG A 50 -5.45 -23.91 -28.50
CA ARG A 50 -5.95 -25.29 -28.50
C ARG A 50 -7.47 -25.29 -28.64
N PRO A 51 -8.05 -25.73 -29.78
CA PRO A 51 -9.45 -26.14 -29.80
C PRO A 51 -9.52 -27.49 -29.08
N SER A 52 -9.83 -27.47 -27.79
CA SER A 52 -9.98 -28.68 -26.99
C SER A 52 -11.33 -29.34 -27.29
N THR A 53 -11.32 -30.33 -28.17
CA THR A 53 -12.31 -31.39 -28.18
C THR A 53 -12.03 -32.32 -26.98
N ILE A 54 -12.93 -32.26 -25.98
CA ILE A 54 -13.18 -33.22 -24.87
C ILE A 54 -12.19 -33.19 -23.68
N PRO A 55 -12.62 -33.37 -22.40
CA PRO A 55 -13.92 -33.15 -21.76
C PRO A 55 -13.87 -31.94 -20.81
N THR A 56 -15.03 -31.40 -20.43
CA THR A 56 -15.20 -30.42 -19.36
C THR A 56 -14.49 -30.88 -18.07
N ASN A 57 -13.31 -30.34 -17.78
CA ASN A 57 -12.77 -30.33 -16.42
C ASN A 57 -13.19 -29.00 -15.78
N PRO A 58 -14.25 -28.97 -14.95
CA PRO A 58 -14.85 -27.72 -14.47
C PRO A 58 -13.99 -26.98 -13.43
N ASN A 59 -12.73 -27.39 -13.24
CA ASN A 59 -11.93 -26.99 -12.08
C ASN A 59 -10.79 -26.01 -12.37
N VAL A 60 -10.87 -25.25 -13.48
CA VAL A 60 -10.22 -23.92 -13.49
C VAL A 60 -11.06 -23.03 -12.59
N GLN A 61 -10.86 -23.18 -11.28
CA GLN A 61 -11.37 -22.23 -10.31
C GLN A 61 -10.62 -20.93 -10.57
N VAL A 62 -11.20 -20.04 -11.39
CA VAL A 62 -11.03 -18.59 -11.23
C VAL A 62 -10.94 -18.37 -9.74
N PRO A 63 -9.88 -17.74 -9.17
CA PRO A 63 -9.83 -17.45 -7.74
C PRO A 63 -11.12 -16.73 -7.39
N ARG A 64 -12.08 -17.49 -6.89
CA ARG A 64 -13.37 -16.95 -6.47
C ARG A 64 -12.96 -16.24 -5.21
N LEU A 65 -12.64 -14.96 -5.33
CA LEU A 65 -12.54 -14.05 -4.22
C LEU A 65 -13.88 -14.23 -3.50
N LYS A 66 -13.87 -15.08 -2.49
CA LYS A 66 -15.01 -15.24 -1.59
C LYS A 66 -15.09 -13.87 -0.97
N MET A 67 -16.06 -13.10 -1.45
CA MET A 67 -16.28 -11.74 -1.01
C MET A 67 -16.76 -11.88 0.43
N THR A 68 -15.82 -11.96 1.37
CA THR A 68 -16.13 -12.04 2.78
C THR A 68 -16.78 -10.71 3.09
N ARG A 69 -18.08 -10.75 3.38
CA ARG A 69 -18.82 -9.56 3.80
C ARG A 69 -18.24 -9.16 5.15
N VAL A 70 -17.22 -8.31 5.13
CA VAL A 70 -16.59 -7.84 6.36
C VAL A 70 -17.56 -6.88 7.03
N HIS A 71 -18.01 -7.25 8.22
CA HIS A 71 -18.83 -6.38 9.04
C HIS A 71 -17.94 -5.28 9.61
N ILE A 72 -18.23 -4.02 9.25
CA ILE A 72 -17.51 -2.85 9.75
C ILE A 72 -18.41 -2.20 10.80
N PRO A 73 -18.09 -2.32 12.09
CA PRO A 73 -18.94 -1.78 13.16
C PRO A 73 -18.76 -0.28 13.36
N PHE A 74 -17.89 0.37 12.57
CA PHE A 74 -17.53 1.78 12.69
C PHE A 74 -17.91 2.57 11.44
N THR A 75 -18.36 3.80 11.62
CA THR A 75 -18.47 4.77 10.52
C THR A 75 -17.66 6.01 10.85
N PHE A 76 -16.94 6.51 9.86
CA PHE A 76 -16.18 7.76 9.94
C PHE A 76 -16.53 8.65 8.76
N ARG A 77 -16.94 9.89 9.04
CA ARG A 77 -17.23 10.90 8.04
C ARG A 77 -16.55 12.20 8.42
N LEU A 78 -15.90 12.81 7.44
CA LEU A 78 -15.44 14.19 7.56
C LEU A 78 -16.65 15.09 7.33
N LEU A 79 -16.90 16.02 8.26
CA LEU A 79 -17.94 17.03 8.09
C LEU A 79 -17.33 18.24 7.37
N GLU A 80 -18.03 18.74 6.36
CA GLU A 80 -17.62 19.96 5.67
C GLU A 80 -17.74 21.16 6.62
N THR A 81 -16.61 21.70 7.06
CA THR A 81 -16.56 23.01 7.69
C THR A 81 -16.67 24.05 6.59
N GLY A 82 -17.86 24.66 6.45
CA GLY A 82 -18.15 25.69 5.44
C GLY A 82 -17.21 26.90 5.45
N ASN A 83 -16.41 27.07 6.51
CA ASN A 83 -15.29 28.00 6.55
C ASN A 83 -13.96 27.23 6.43
N ASN A 84 -13.23 27.52 5.36
CA ASN A 84 -11.93 26.97 4.95
C ASN A 84 -10.75 27.24 5.93
N SER A 85 -11.01 27.53 7.20
CA SER A 85 -9.95 27.79 8.18
C SER A 85 -9.41 26.47 8.73
N PHE A 86 -8.10 26.29 8.63
CA PHE A 86 -7.31 25.17 9.19
C PHE A 86 -7.41 25.04 10.73
N GLU A 87 -8.27 25.81 11.38
CA GLU A 87 -8.40 25.95 12.84
C GLU A 87 -9.09 24.75 13.49
N GLU A 88 -10.06 24.13 12.80
CA GLU A 88 -10.86 23.05 13.37
C GLU A 88 -11.29 22.04 12.29
N VAL A 89 -11.09 20.76 12.60
CA VAL A 89 -11.54 19.63 11.77
C VAL A 89 -12.68 18.93 12.50
N ARG A 90 -13.85 18.88 11.89
CA ARG A 90 -15.03 18.20 12.46
C ARG A 90 -15.25 16.85 11.82
N LEU A 91 -15.47 15.87 12.67
CA LEU A 91 -15.59 14.46 12.31
C LEU A 91 -16.89 13.93 12.89
N ALA A 92 -17.68 13.26 12.07
CA ALA A 92 -18.81 12.47 12.53
C ALA A 92 -18.37 11.01 12.64
N VAL A 93 -18.53 10.45 13.83
CA VAL A 93 -18.19 9.08 14.17
C VAL A 93 -19.45 8.34 14.59
N SER A 94 -19.57 7.07 14.23
CA SER A 94 -20.55 6.16 14.81
C SER A 94 -19.96 4.79 15.05
N SER A 95 -20.51 4.08 16.03
CA SER A 95 -20.03 2.76 16.41
C SER A 95 -21.17 1.87 16.88
N GLN A 96 -21.18 0.62 16.44
CA GLN A 96 -22.08 -0.43 16.93
C GLN A 96 -21.49 -1.22 18.11
N VAL A 97 -20.20 -1.02 18.41
CA VAL A 97 -19.45 -1.73 19.46
C VAL A 97 -18.73 -0.74 20.38
N LYS A 98 -18.33 -1.20 21.57
CA LYS A 98 -17.46 -0.40 22.44
C LYS A 98 -16.12 -0.14 21.76
N TYR A 99 -15.62 1.08 21.87
CA TYR A 99 -14.43 1.47 21.15
C TYR A 99 -13.63 2.55 21.85
N GLN A 100 -12.39 2.69 21.42
CA GLN A 100 -11.54 3.82 21.70
C GLN A 100 -11.16 4.51 20.40
N MET A 101 -10.98 5.81 20.48
CA MET A 101 -10.60 6.66 19.36
C MET A 101 -9.33 7.41 19.70
N ALA A 102 -8.31 7.30 18.85
CA ALA A 102 -7.08 8.07 18.98
C ALA A 102 -6.81 8.80 17.66
N ALA A 103 -6.59 10.11 17.73
CA ALA A 103 -6.24 10.92 16.58
C ALA A 103 -4.88 11.56 16.77
N PHE A 104 -4.07 11.55 15.73
CA PHE A 104 -2.68 12.00 15.75
C PHE A 104 -2.40 12.98 14.62
N TRP A 105 -1.62 14.00 14.93
CA TRP A 105 -1.17 15.06 14.04
C TRP A 105 0.23 14.74 13.49
N ALA A 106 0.42 14.97 12.19
CA ALA A 106 1.68 14.78 11.45
C ALA A 106 2.34 13.42 11.71
N VAL A 107 1.66 12.34 11.32
CA VAL A 107 2.14 10.96 11.48
C VAL A 107 3.04 10.57 10.32
N SER A 108 4.23 10.03 10.60
CA SER A 108 5.12 9.48 9.58
C SER A 108 4.41 8.39 8.75
N ILE A 109 4.42 8.55 7.42
CA ILE A 109 3.78 7.61 6.49
C ILE A 109 4.38 6.21 6.67
N ARG A 110 5.71 6.14 6.71
CA ARG A 110 6.45 4.87 6.87
C ARG A 110 6.01 4.13 8.14
N GLU A 111 6.03 4.83 9.26
CA GLU A 111 5.78 4.24 10.57
C GLU A 111 4.32 3.85 10.76
N LEU A 112 3.38 4.62 10.18
CA LEU A 112 1.99 4.23 10.13
C LEU A 112 1.83 2.88 9.42
N HIS A 113 2.40 2.75 8.22
CA HIS A 113 2.29 1.51 7.45
C HIS A 113 2.94 0.34 8.17
N MET A 114 4.15 0.51 8.71
CA MET A 114 4.83 -0.53 9.50
C MET A 114 3.99 -0.97 10.72
N SER A 115 3.36 -0.04 11.42
CA SER A 115 2.46 -0.34 12.55
C SER A 115 1.23 -1.13 12.10
N LEU A 116 0.61 -0.77 10.96
CA LEU A 116 -0.57 -1.46 10.43
C LEU A 116 -0.31 -2.93 10.04
N TRP A 117 0.93 -3.29 9.71
CA TRP A 117 1.32 -4.66 9.36
C TRP A 117 1.50 -5.58 10.58
N ARG A 118 1.60 -5.03 11.79
CA ARG A 118 1.70 -5.83 13.03
C ARG A 118 0.49 -6.71 13.25
N THR A 119 0.66 -7.75 14.08
CA THR A 119 -0.44 -8.62 14.48
C THR A 119 -1.45 -7.85 15.34
N TRP A 120 -2.70 -8.33 15.39
CA TRP A 120 -3.71 -7.70 16.25
C TRP A 120 -3.30 -7.76 17.73
N SER A 121 -2.70 -8.86 18.18
CA SER A 121 -2.24 -9.02 19.57
C SER A 121 -1.22 -7.95 19.99
N GLU A 122 -0.23 -7.68 19.13
CA GLU A 122 0.76 -6.61 19.36
C GLU A 122 0.10 -5.23 19.39
N LEU A 123 -0.77 -4.94 18.40
CA LEU A 123 -1.45 -3.66 18.30
C LEU A 123 -2.39 -3.43 19.50
N ARG A 124 -3.08 -4.46 19.97
CA ARG A 124 -3.95 -4.40 21.15
C ARG A 124 -3.16 -3.97 22.38
N GLU A 125 -2.00 -4.61 22.62
CA GLU A 125 -1.15 -4.26 23.77
C GLU A 125 -0.58 -2.85 23.63
N GLN A 126 -0.08 -2.47 22.45
CA GLN A 126 0.38 -1.11 22.18
C GLN A 126 -0.72 -0.07 22.39
N THR A 127 -1.96 -0.40 22.03
CA THR A 127 -3.08 0.51 22.24
C THR A 127 -3.40 0.67 23.73
N ARG A 128 -3.35 -0.42 24.50
CA ARG A 128 -3.51 -0.39 25.97
C ARG A 128 -2.47 0.53 26.63
N LEU A 129 -1.25 0.47 26.14
CA LEU A 129 -0.13 1.33 26.58
C LEU A 129 -0.14 2.74 25.94
N SER A 130 -1.06 3.01 25.01
CA SER A 130 -1.13 4.27 24.23
C SER A 130 0.13 4.59 23.40
N VAL A 131 0.78 3.55 22.89
CA VAL A 131 1.99 3.61 22.04
C VAL A 131 1.72 3.04 20.63
N ILE A 132 0.48 3.09 20.15
CA ILE A 132 0.12 2.59 18.80
C ILE A 132 0.89 3.32 17.69
N VAL A 133 1.15 4.60 17.91
CA VAL A 133 2.08 5.45 17.14
C VAL A 133 3.04 6.03 18.15
N ASP A 134 4.35 5.85 17.92
CA ASP A 134 5.37 6.45 18.79
C ASP A 134 5.29 7.98 18.74
N SER A 135 5.48 8.61 19.89
CA SER A 135 5.68 10.05 20.04
C SER A 135 6.81 10.60 19.15
N ALA A 136 7.82 9.79 18.82
CA ALA A 136 8.89 10.20 17.88
C ALA A 136 8.42 10.26 16.42
N HIS A 137 7.27 9.67 16.11
CA HIS A 137 6.75 9.49 14.75
C HIS A 137 5.42 10.21 14.51
N CYS A 138 4.99 11.02 15.47
CA CYS A 138 3.91 11.98 15.33
C CYS A 138 4.31 13.31 16.01
N GLN A 139 3.76 14.43 15.55
CA GLN A 139 4.05 15.71 16.19
C GLN A 139 3.24 15.91 17.46
N GLN A 140 1.97 15.49 17.46
CA GLN A 140 1.08 15.70 18.60
C GLN A 140 -0.10 14.71 18.60
N LEU A 141 -0.50 14.24 19.78
CA LEU A 141 -1.78 13.56 19.99
C LEU A 141 -2.92 14.59 19.98
N ALA A 142 -3.82 14.48 19.01
CA ALA A 142 -4.95 15.39 18.82
C ALA A 142 -6.08 15.12 19.82
N THR A 143 -6.44 13.85 20.00
CA THR A 143 -7.39 13.40 21.01
C THR A 143 -7.21 11.91 21.28
N ASN A 144 -7.58 11.48 22.49
CA ASN A 144 -7.64 10.08 22.87
C ASN A 144 -8.87 9.88 23.75
N VAL A 145 -9.90 9.28 23.18
CA VAL A 145 -11.17 9.00 23.84
C VAL A 145 -11.24 7.50 24.05
N ARG A 146 -11.44 7.07 25.30
CA ARG A 146 -11.51 5.65 25.66
C ARG A 146 -12.91 5.24 26.09
N CYS A 147 -13.15 3.94 26.10
CA CYS A 147 -14.34 3.29 26.65
C CYS A 147 -15.67 3.88 26.16
N GLN A 148 -15.74 4.28 24.89
CA GLN A 148 -16.95 4.83 24.30
C GLN A 148 -17.96 3.72 24.07
N GLN A 149 -19.20 3.96 24.49
CA GLN A 149 -20.31 3.05 24.24
C GLN A 149 -20.78 3.16 22.77
N PRO A 150 -21.46 2.13 22.24
CA PRO A 150 -22.10 2.20 20.93
C PRO A 150 -23.05 3.40 20.83
N HIS A 151 -23.03 4.09 19.70
CA HIS A 151 -23.89 5.24 19.43
C HIS A 151 -24.14 5.41 17.92
N SER A 152 -25.25 6.07 17.60
CA SER A 152 -25.68 6.30 16.21
C SER A 152 -24.83 7.34 15.48
N GLU A 153 -24.49 8.46 16.13
CA GLU A 153 -23.63 9.50 15.58
C GLU A 153 -23.17 10.46 16.68
N THR A 154 -21.87 10.76 16.72
CA THR A 154 -21.26 11.75 17.61
C THR A 154 -20.32 12.62 16.80
N VAL A 155 -20.38 13.93 17.01
CA VAL A 155 -19.49 14.90 16.35
C VAL A 155 -18.29 15.19 17.25
N VAL A 156 -17.10 14.99 16.71
CA VAL A 156 -15.82 15.28 17.37
C VAL A 156 -15.16 16.44 16.64
N ALA A 157 -14.81 17.48 17.38
CA ALA A 157 -14.07 18.61 16.86
C ALA A 157 -12.60 18.54 17.29
N LEU A 158 -11.70 18.45 16.33
CA LEU A 158 -10.25 18.46 16.55
C LEU A 158 -9.71 19.86 16.26
N LYS A 159 -9.14 20.49 17.28
CA LYS A 159 -8.50 21.80 17.13
C LYS A 159 -7.14 21.63 16.48
N SER A 160 -6.81 22.56 15.59
CA SER A 160 -5.50 22.65 14.97
C SER A 160 -4.40 22.73 16.05
N PRO A 161 -3.29 21.99 15.88
CA PRO A 161 -2.22 22.00 16.85
C PRO A 161 -1.50 23.35 16.89
N LYS A 162 -0.99 23.69 18.08
CA LYS A 162 -0.13 24.84 18.32
C LYS A 162 1.15 24.31 18.97
N PRO A 163 2.34 24.42 18.32
CA PRO A 163 2.63 25.14 17.07
C PRO A 163 2.05 24.47 15.81
N PRO A 164 1.99 25.18 14.66
CA PRO A 164 1.48 24.64 13.40
C PRO A 164 2.16 23.34 12.95
N LEU A 165 1.45 22.56 12.14
CA LEU A 165 1.96 21.30 11.58
C LEU A 165 3.18 21.53 10.67
N LEU A 166 4.25 20.78 10.91
CA LEU A 166 5.45 20.79 10.07
C LEU A 166 5.40 19.63 9.07
N LEU A 167 4.70 19.82 7.96
CA LEU A 167 4.47 18.76 6.96
C LEU A 167 5.51 18.72 5.82
N GLY A 168 6.32 19.77 5.70
CA GLY A 168 7.33 19.91 4.65
C GLY A 168 6.75 20.16 3.25
N ALA A 169 7.65 20.28 2.27
CA ALA A 169 7.31 20.39 0.86
C ALA A 169 6.90 19.01 0.28
N PRO A 170 6.13 18.98 -0.82
CA PRO A 170 5.87 17.74 -1.55
C PRO A 170 7.17 17.13 -2.13
N PRO A 171 7.31 15.79 -2.17
CA PRO A 171 6.40 14.79 -1.63
C PRO A 171 6.49 14.71 -0.09
N ARG A 172 5.33 14.71 0.57
CA ARG A 172 5.27 14.68 2.04
C ARG A 172 5.64 13.30 2.58
N LEU A 173 6.31 13.31 3.73
CA LEU A 173 6.67 12.10 4.48
C LEU A 173 5.77 11.85 5.69
N ALA A 174 4.84 12.76 5.97
CA ALA A 174 3.90 12.65 7.08
C ALA A 174 2.47 12.95 6.62
N TYR A 175 1.52 12.16 7.13
CA TYR A 175 0.10 12.42 6.99
C TYR A 175 -0.34 13.49 7.98
N PRO A 176 -1.10 14.52 7.54
CA PRO A 176 -1.51 15.61 8.41
C PRO A 176 -2.31 15.13 9.62
N LEU A 177 -3.29 14.25 9.40
CA LEU A 177 -4.14 13.69 10.45
C LEU A 177 -4.40 12.22 10.19
N VAL A 178 -4.22 11.41 11.23
CA VAL A 178 -4.57 9.99 11.22
C VAL A 178 -5.48 9.70 12.42
N VAL A 179 -6.64 9.09 12.17
CA VAL A 179 -7.61 8.76 13.20
C VAL A 179 -7.81 7.25 13.25
N PHE A 180 -7.53 6.66 14.40
CA PHE A 180 -7.78 5.27 14.72
C PHE A 180 -9.09 5.14 15.49
N MET A 181 -9.95 4.23 15.05
CA MET A 181 -11.06 3.71 15.82
C MET A 181 -10.78 2.24 16.08
N ILE A 182 -10.64 1.89 17.35
CA ILE A 182 -10.15 0.58 17.78
C ILE A 182 -11.22 -0.03 18.66
N ARG A 183 -11.65 -1.24 18.31
CA ARG A 183 -12.61 -1.99 19.12
C ARG A 183 -12.01 -2.22 20.50
N GLU A 184 -12.80 -1.91 21.52
CA GLU A 184 -12.48 -2.32 22.88
C GLU A 184 -12.94 -3.75 23.06
N THR A 185 -12.05 -4.57 23.59
CA THR A 185 -12.28 -6.00 23.79
C THR A 185 -11.87 -6.37 25.18
N GLU A 186 -12.67 -7.21 25.82
CA GLU A 186 -12.33 -7.77 27.12
C GLU A 186 -11.20 -8.80 26.98
N THR A 187 -10.49 -9.05 28.08
CA THR A 187 -9.25 -9.85 28.09
C THR A 187 -9.48 -11.29 27.59
N ASP A 188 -10.68 -11.84 27.82
CA ASP A 188 -11.06 -13.22 27.46
C ASP A 188 -11.99 -13.29 26.22
N GLU A 189 -12.22 -12.17 25.53
CA GLU A 189 -13.11 -12.14 24.37
C GLU A 189 -12.44 -12.76 23.14
N LEU A 190 -12.88 -13.96 22.78
CA LEU A 190 -12.49 -14.66 21.55
C LEU A 190 -13.19 -14.02 20.34
N LEU A 191 -12.46 -13.17 19.62
CA LEU A 191 -12.94 -12.58 18.37
C LEU A 191 -12.88 -13.58 17.22
N HIS A 192 -13.91 -13.60 16.38
CA HIS A 192 -13.84 -14.31 15.12
C HIS A 192 -12.79 -13.64 14.20
N PRO A 193 -11.97 -14.39 13.44
CA PRO A 193 -10.88 -13.85 12.62
C PRO A 193 -11.32 -12.76 11.62
N ASP A 194 -12.55 -12.85 11.11
CA ASP A 194 -13.10 -11.89 10.14
C ASP A 194 -13.62 -10.59 10.76
N GLU A 195 -13.70 -10.50 12.09
CA GLU A 195 -14.21 -9.32 12.77
C GLU A 195 -13.23 -8.15 12.64
N THR A 196 -13.79 -6.98 12.33
CA THR A 196 -13.03 -5.73 12.30
C THR A 196 -12.64 -5.32 13.71
N VAL A 197 -11.34 -5.09 13.90
CA VAL A 197 -10.77 -4.62 15.18
C VAL A 197 -10.31 -3.18 15.11
N ILE A 198 -9.89 -2.69 13.94
CA ILE A 198 -9.43 -1.31 13.78
C ILE A 198 -9.95 -0.74 12.44
N LEU A 199 -10.43 0.49 12.47
CA LEU A 199 -10.61 1.35 11.29
C LEU A 199 -9.68 2.56 11.40
N VAL A 200 -8.76 2.69 10.44
CA VAL A 200 -7.80 3.80 10.37
C VAL A 200 -8.17 4.73 9.23
N ASN A 201 -8.26 6.02 9.52
CA ASN A 201 -8.66 7.05 8.59
C ASN A 201 -7.51 8.04 8.42
N VAL A 202 -6.99 8.16 7.21
CA VAL A 202 -5.94 9.12 6.86
C VAL A 202 -6.59 10.32 6.19
N VAL A 203 -6.42 11.50 6.80
CA VAL A 203 -7.07 12.74 6.37
C VAL A 203 -6.02 13.73 5.88
N HIS A 204 -6.22 14.19 4.64
CA HIS A 204 -5.56 15.35 4.09
C HIS A 204 -6.22 16.61 4.59
N LEU A 205 -5.41 17.62 4.91
CA LEU A 205 -5.88 18.95 5.24
C LEU A 205 -5.45 19.92 4.15
N ARG A 206 -6.38 20.75 3.68
CA ARG A 206 -6.06 21.86 2.79
C ARG A 206 -5.10 22.80 3.49
N ASP A 207 -3.98 23.11 2.86
CA ASP A 207 -3.02 24.09 3.36
C ASP A 207 -2.39 24.88 2.18
N PRO A 208 -1.60 25.94 2.44
CA PRO A 208 -0.99 26.75 1.38
C PRO A 208 -0.04 25.97 0.46
N VAL A 209 0.56 24.88 0.94
CA VAL A 209 1.54 24.08 0.20
C VAL A 209 0.85 23.00 -0.66
N CYS A 210 -0.29 22.48 -0.20
CA CYS A 210 -1.12 21.52 -0.90
C CYS A 210 -2.59 21.98 -0.86
N PRO A 211 -3.04 22.73 -1.88
CA PRO A 211 -4.35 23.39 -1.89
C PRO A 211 -5.52 22.43 -2.16
N LEU A 212 -5.29 21.12 -2.19
CA LEU A 212 -6.33 20.12 -2.36
C LEU A 212 -7.34 20.21 -1.20
N PRO A 213 -8.64 19.98 -1.47
CA PRO A 213 -9.67 20.08 -0.44
C PRO A 213 -9.45 19.05 0.67
N THR A 214 -9.69 19.48 1.91
CA THR A 214 -9.65 18.63 3.10
C THR A 214 -10.50 17.39 2.89
N SER A 215 -9.90 16.21 3.08
CA SER A 215 -10.55 14.97 2.69
C SER A 215 -9.88 13.72 3.20
N ILE A 216 -10.63 12.61 3.19
CA ILE A 216 -10.10 11.28 3.46
C ILE A 216 -9.28 10.80 2.25
N LEU A 217 -7.99 10.57 2.46
CA LEU A 217 -7.05 10.03 1.48
C LEU A 217 -7.16 8.51 1.38
N ALA A 218 -7.12 7.87 2.54
CA ALA A 218 -7.11 6.42 2.68
C ALA A 218 -7.91 5.98 3.91
N GLN A 219 -8.55 4.81 3.79
CA GLN A 219 -9.15 4.11 4.91
C GLN A 219 -8.65 2.67 4.94
N TYR A 220 -8.11 2.26 6.09
CA TYR A 220 -7.60 0.91 6.31
C TYR A 220 -8.45 0.20 7.36
N LEU A 221 -8.77 -1.06 7.08
CA LEU A 221 -9.54 -1.93 7.93
C LEU A 221 -8.63 -3.07 8.38
N LYS A 222 -8.43 -3.21 9.69
CA LYS A 222 -7.71 -4.35 10.28
C LYS A 222 -8.72 -5.32 10.87
N GLN A 223 -8.58 -6.58 10.51
CA GLN A 223 -9.37 -7.68 11.08
C GLN A 223 -8.58 -8.42 12.16
N ALA A 224 -9.29 -9.15 13.04
CA ALA A 224 -8.68 -9.91 14.14
C ALA A 224 -7.67 -10.97 13.64
N SER A 225 -7.86 -11.50 12.43
CA SER A 225 -6.91 -12.39 11.74
C SER A 225 -5.55 -11.76 11.44
N GLY A 226 -5.44 -10.43 11.53
CA GLY A 226 -4.27 -9.67 11.08
C GLY A 226 -4.39 -9.18 9.64
N GLN A 227 -5.43 -9.57 8.90
CA GLN A 227 -5.66 -9.09 7.54
C GLN A 227 -5.89 -7.57 7.53
N LEU A 228 -5.19 -6.88 6.62
CA LEU A 228 -5.30 -5.45 6.37
C LEU A 228 -5.97 -5.23 5.02
N SER A 229 -7.13 -4.60 5.01
CA SER A 229 -7.88 -4.26 3.79
C SER A 229 -7.91 -2.75 3.59
N CYS A 230 -7.74 -2.29 2.36
CA CYS A 230 -7.88 -0.87 2.02
C CYS A 230 -9.27 -0.63 1.40
N LEU A 231 -10.07 0.24 2.02
CA LEU A 231 -11.49 0.44 1.64
C LEU A 231 -11.68 1.54 0.60
N LYS A 232 -10.91 2.61 0.74
CA LYS A 232 -11.03 3.80 -0.11
C LYS A 232 -9.65 4.39 -0.30
N VAL A 233 -9.22 4.52 -1.55
CA VAL A 233 -7.99 5.19 -1.94
C VAL A 233 -8.35 6.21 -3.00
N ARG A 234 -7.97 7.47 -2.81
CA ARG A 234 -8.04 8.43 -3.92
C ARG A 234 -6.85 8.21 -4.87
N PRO A 235 -7.04 8.35 -6.19
CA PRO A 235 -6.00 8.05 -7.19
C PRO A 235 -4.70 8.86 -7.00
N TYR A 236 -4.75 10.06 -6.41
CA TYR A 236 -3.55 10.84 -6.09
C TYR A 236 -2.69 10.25 -4.96
N THR A 237 -3.30 9.46 -4.06
CA THR A 237 -2.59 8.67 -3.04
C THR A 237 -1.93 7.45 -3.67
N LEU A 238 -2.46 6.94 -4.79
CA LEU A 238 -1.94 5.77 -5.49
C LEU A 238 -0.56 6.02 -6.09
N PHE A 239 -0.22 7.26 -6.47
CA PHE A 239 1.12 7.60 -6.97
C PHE A 239 2.18 7.56 -5.84
N VAL A 240 1.83 8.04 -4.65
CA VAL A 240 2.71 7.99 -3.46
C VAL A 240 2.77 6.57 -2.88
N LEU A 241 1.63 5.87 -2.83
CA LEU A 241 1.55 4.49 -2.36
C LEU A 241 2.25 3.52 -3.32
N MET A 242 2.16 3.72 -4.64
CA MET A 242 2.95 2.93 -5.60
C MET A 242 4.45 3.16 -5.40
N LEU A 243 4.89 4.42 -5.26
CA LEU A 243 6.32 4.70 -5.02
C LEU A 243 6.84 4.12 -3.70
N VAL A 244 6.01 4.09 -2.64
CA VAL A 244 6.40 3.53 -1.34
C VAL A 244 6.31 2.00 -1.32
N VAL A 245 5.30 1.39 -1.95
CA VAL A 245 5.13 -0.08 -1.98
C VAL A 245 6.08 -0.74 -2.99
N LEU A 246 6.35 -0.14 -4.14
CA LEU A 246 7.33 -0.68 -5.10
C LEU A 246 8.78 -0.63 -4.60
N ASN A 247 9.14 0.33 -3.74
CA ASN A 247 10.51 0.42 -3.18
C ASN A 247 10.77 -0.51 -1.99
N TYR A 248 9.74 -1.21 -1.46
CA TYR A 248 9.90 -2.12 -0.31
C TYR A 248 9.66 -3.61 -0.65
N CYS A 249 9.32 -3.93 -1.91
CA CYS A 249 9.28 -5.30 -2.45
C CYS A 249 10.49 -5.62 -3.33
N GLN A 250 11.67 -5.09 -2.99
CA GLN A 250 12.95 -5.47 -3.57
C GLN A 250 13.95 -5.86 -2.47
#